data_AF-A0A2A5P051-F1
#
_entry.id   AF-A0A2A5P051-F1
#
_cell.length_a   1.000
_cell.length_b   1.000
_cell.length_c   1.000
_cell.angle_alpha   90.00
_cell.angle_beta   90.00
_cell.angle_gamma   90.00
#
_symmetry.space_group_name_H-M   'P 1'
#
loop_
_entity.id
_entity.type
_entity.pdbx_description
1 polymer ?
#
loop_
_entity_poly.entity_id
_entity_poly.type
_entity_poly.pdbx_seq_one_letter_code
_entity_poly.pdbx_strand_id
1 'polypeptide(L)'
;MIEVRLFGALRGRVGKAVVYVNASETTLGELLRMVAVAGGGTLYDLVVEGGSIKRGVRVLVNGVDASRLGGLSAAVKSGDKILIGPPLSAGGMVDITPKPFSYREAEAEGVIRLRPETVRLIAEGRVEKGNVHEAVKIAAINAVKSTPSILPYCHPIKITGVDVAMELLDSGVRVRVTVRSVEQTGVEMEALVGTTVGLLTVWDMVKKYEKDEEGRYPHTRIEYIRVVRKEKRTLG
;
A
#
# COMPACT_ATOMS: atom_id res chain seq x y z
N MET A 1 32.15 7.16 10.82
CA MET A 1 31.13 6.13 11.11
C MET A 1 30.38 5.79 9.84
N ILE A 2 30.13 4.52 9.58
CA ILE A 2 29.28 4.02 8.50
C ILE A 2 27.90 3.71 9.09
N GLU A 3 26.83 4.18 8.46
CA GLU A 3 25.45 3.91 8.90
C GLU A 3 24.94 2.65 8.19
N VAL A 4 24.61 1.60 8.93
CA VAL A 4 24.01 0.36 8.40
C VAL A 4 22.55 0.29 8.83
N ARG A 5 21.64 0.47 7.88
CA ARG A 5 20.20 0.40 8.10
C ARG A 5 19.64 -0.95 7.66
N LEU A 6 18.94 -1.61 8.58
CA LEU A 6 18.41 -2.95 8.41
C LEU A 6 16.90 -2.90 8.18
N PHE A 7 16.36 -3.82 7.38
CA PHE A 7 14.93 -3.95 7.10
C PHE A 7 14.44 -5.39 7.31
N GLY A 8 13.12 -5.54 7.48
CA GLY A 8 12.47 -6.84 7.64
C GLY A 8 13.00 -7.64 8.82
N ALA A 9 13.14 -8.96 8.62
CA ALA A 9 13.58 -9.90 9.65
C ALA A 9 14.99 -9.61 10.19
N LEU A 10 15.86 -8.95 9.42
CA LEU A 10 17.22 -8.59 9.85
C LEU A 10 17.22 -7.67 11.08
N ARG A 11 16.22 -6.78 11.21
CA ARG A 11 16.08 -5.91 12.39
C ARG A 11 15.93 -6.72 13.67
N GLY A 12 15.10 -7.77 13.63
CA GLY A 12 14.87 -8.64 14.80
C GLY A 12 16.10 -9.45 15.16
N ARG A 13 16.87 -9.90 14.16
CA ARG A 13 18.11 -10.67 14.37
C ARG A 13 19.25 -9.81 14.91
N VAL A 14 19.36 -8.54 14.51
CA VAL A 14 20.40 -7.63 15.02
C VAL A 14 19.96 -6.86 16.28
N GLY A 15 18.66 -6.86 16.59
CA GLY A 15 18.09 -6.18 17.75
C GLY A 15 17.89 -4.67 17.59
N LYS A 16 18.26 -4.09 16.43
CA LYS A 16 18.12 -2.66 16.12
C LYS A 16 17.95 -2.42 14.64
N ALA A 17 17.29 -1.32 14.28
CA ALA A 17 17.02 -0.95 12.89
C ALA A 17 18.19 -0.23 12.21
N VAL A 18 19.07 0.40 13.00
CA VAL A 18 20.25 1.14 12.52
C VAL A 18 21.44 0.77 13.40
N VAL A 19 22.58 0.48 12.76
CA VAL A 19 23.87 0.22 13.41
C VAL A 19 24.89 1.20 12.88
N TYR A 20 25.66 1.83 13.76
CA TYR A 20 26.79 2.64 13.36
C TYR A 20 28.07 1.82 13.54
N VAL A 21 28.83 1.64 12.46
CA VAL A 21 30.08 0.88 12.47
C VAL A 21 31.25 1.86 12.37
N ASN A 22 32.22 1.72 13.28
CA ASN A 22 33.43 2.54 13.25
C ASN A 22 34.47 1.91 12.32
N ALA A 23 34.47 2.34 11.06
CA ALA A 23 35.45 1.95 10.04
C ALA A 23 35.81 3.17 9.18
N SER A 24 37.10 3.29 8.83
CA SER A 24 37.65 4.36 7.98
C SER A 24 37.51 4.00 6.50
N GLU A 25 38.15 2.92 6.06
CA GLU A 25 38.03 2.29 4.74
C GLU A 25 38.11 0.76 4.91
N THR A 26 37.19 0.03 4.30
CA THR A 26 37.12 -1.44 4.37
C THR A 26 36.30 -1.97 3.20
N THR A 27 36.19 -3.29 3.05
CA THR A 27 35.25 -3.90 2.10
C THR A 27 33.87 -4.09 2.72
N LEU A 28 32.84 -4.15 1.89
CA LEU A 28 31.49 -4.46 2.35
C LEU A 28 31.44 -5.79 3.12
N GLY A 29 32.13 -6.83 2.65
CA GLY A 29 32.18 -8.12 3.33
C GLY A 29 32.77 -8.04 4.74
N GLU A 30 33.86 -7.29 4.92
CA GLU A 30 34.46 -7.04 6.23
C GLU A 30 33.54 -6.22 7.14
N LEU A 31 32.93 -5.16 6.62
CA LEU A 31 31.94 -4.36 7.35
C LEU A 31 30.81 -5.23 7.91
N LEU A 32 30.27 -6.15 7.11
CA LEU A 32 29.19 -7.05 7.54
C LEU A 32 29.62 -7.99 8.68
N ARG A 33 30.90 -8.38 8.74
CA ARG A 33 31.44 -9.20 9.84
C ARG A 33 31.60 -8.41 11.15
N MET A 34 31.70 -7.09 11.08
CA MET A 34 31.81 -6.23 12.26
C MET A 34 30.46 -6.04 12.99
N VAL A 35 29.34 -6.42 12.38
CA VAL A 35 28.00 -6.27 12.98
C VAL A 35 27.56 -7.59 13.61
N ALA A 36 27.54 -7.66 14.94
CA ALA A 36 27.08 -8.82 15.69
C ALA A 36 25.56 -9.06 15.57
N VAL A 37 25.17 -10.32 15.65
CA VAL A 37 23.77 -10.79 15.57
C VAL A 37 23.38 -11.48 16.88
N ALA A 38 22.12 -11.30 17.30
CA ALA A 38 21.58 -11.98 18.47
C ALA A 38 21.56 -13.51 18.26
N GLY A 39 22.08 -14.25 19.24
CA GLY A 39 22.23 -15.71 19.17
C GLY A 39 23.55 -16.19 18.54
N GLY A 40 24.50 -15.28 18.29
CA GLY A 40 25.83 -15.61 17.77
C GLY A 40 25.98 -15.38 16.26
N GLY A 41 27.22 -15.21 15.82
CA GLY A 41 27.55 -14.87 14.43
C GLY A 41 27.43 -13.39 14.12
N THR A 42 27.43 -13.09 12.82
CA THR A 42 27.54 -11.73 12.28
C THR A 42 26.48 -11.49 11.21
N LEU A 43 26.29 -10.23 10.84
CA LEU A 43 25.39 -9.84 9.75
C LEU A 43 25.84 -10.46 8.43
N TYR A 44 27.15 -10.73 8.26
CA TYR A 44 27.67 -11.49 7.12
C TYR A 44 26.99 -12.85 7.00
N ASP A 45 26.83 -13.60 8.09
CA ASP A 45 26.23 -14.94 8.09
C ASP A 45 24.74 -14.91 7.73
N LEU A 46 24.06 -13.79 8.01
CA LEU A 46 22.67 -13.59 7.61
C LEU A 46 22.52 -13.21 6.15
N VAL A 47 23.49 -12.46 5.60
CA VAL A 47 23.38 -11.77 4.31
C VAL A 47 24.14 -12.50 3.19
N VAL A 48 25.09 -13.37 3.51
CA VAL A 48 26.02 -13.99 2.56
C VAL A 48 25.87 -15.52 2.56
N GLU A 49 25.90 -16.13 1.37
CA GLU A 49 25.90 -17.57 1.14
C GLU A 49 26.79 -17.88 -0.08
N GLY A 50 27.64 -18.90 0.03
CA GLY A 50 28.55 -19.28 -1.06
C GLY A 50 29.48 -18.17 -1.52
N GLY A 51 29.86 -17.23 -0.63
CA GLY A 51 30.72 -16.08 -0.97
C GLY A 51 29.99 -14.96 -1.74
N SER A 52 28.66 -15.00 -1.83
CA SER A 52 27.85 -13.99 -2.51
C SER A 52 26.67 -13.54 -1.64
N ILE A 53 26.12 -12.35 -1.91
CA ILE A 53 24.92 -11.88 -1.19
C ILE A 53 23.77 -12.86 -1.48
N LYS A 54 23.13 -13.38 -0.43
CA LYS A 54 22.04 -14.35 -0.50
C LYS A 54 20.94 -13.92 -1.45
N ARG A 55 20.38 -14.88 -2.17
CA ARG A 55 19.17 -14.67 -2.98
C ARG A 55 18.04 -14.20 -2.05
N GLY A 56 17.43 -13.06 -2.35
CA GLY A 56 16.42 -12.44 -1.48
C GLY A 56 16.98 -11.46 -0.45
N VAL A 57 18.25 -11.07 -0.54
CA VAL A 57 18.81 -9.94 0.20
C VAL A 57 19.36 -8.92 -0.80
N ARG A 58 19.11 -7.64 -0.54
CA ARG A 58 19.76 -6.53 -1.24
C ARG A 58 20.56 -5.69 -0.27
N VAL A 59 21.75 -5.32 -0.73
CA VAL A 59 22.64 -4.39 -0.06
C VAL A 59 22.83 -3.20 -0.99
N LEU A 60 22.44 -2.01 -0.55
CA LEU A 60 22.73 -0.77 -1.25
C LEU A 60 23.83 -0.02 -0.51
N VAL A 61 24.81 0.50 -1.23
CA VAL A 61 25.81 1.46 -0.75
C VAL A 61 25.46 2.81 -1.36
N ASN A 62 25.07 3.78 -0.52
CA ASN A 62 24.64 5.11 -0.95
C ASN A 62 23.54 5.08 -2.03
N GLY A 63 22.64 4.10 -1.95
CA GLY A 63 21.54 3.92 -2.91
C GLY A 63 21.88 3.09 -4.15
N VAL A 64 23.15 2.70 -4.35
CA VAL A 64 23.58 1.87 -5.47
C VAL A 64 23.71 0.42 -5.02
N ASP A 65 23.16 -0.51 -5.81
CA ASP A 65 23.23 -1.94 -5.53
C ASP A 65 24.68 -2.43 -5.46
N ALA A 66 25.05 -3.10 -4.37
CA ALA A 66 26.41 -3.60 -4.16
C ALA A 66 26.89 -4.50 -5.29
N SER A 67 26.00 -5.24 -5.98
CA SER A 67 26.37 -6.04 -7.16
C SER A 67 26.98 -5.21 -8.29
N ARG A 68 26.60 -3.92 -8.41
CA ARG A 68 27.18 -2.96 -9.38
C ARG A 68 28.48 -2.33 -8.89
N LEU A 69 28.87 -2.58 -7.66
CA LEU A 69 30.05 -2.01 -6.99
C LEU A 69 31.12 -3.07 -6.67
N GLY A 70 31.02 -4.27 -7.25
CA GLY A 70 31.94 -5.38 -6.95
C GLY A 70 31.49 -6.30 -5.82
N GLY A 71 30.22 -6.24 -5.42
CA GLY A 71 29.61 -7.14 -4.44
C GLY A 71 30.21 -6.98 -3.06
N LEU A 72 30.69 -8.08 -2.47
CA LEU A 72 31.32 -8.07 -1.14
C LEU A 72 32.67 -7.34 -1.12
N SER A 73 33.32 -7.20 -2.28
CA SER A 73 34.59 -6.47 -2.42
C SER A 73 34.39 -4.96 -2.62
N ALA A 74 33.14 -4.48 -2.65
CA ALA A 74 32.86 -3.05 -2.77
C ALA A 74 33.53 -2.28 -1.64
N ALA A 75 34.32 -1.26 -1.99
CA ALA A 75 34.94 -0.37 -1.02
C ALA A 75 33.86 0.47 -0.33
N VAL A 76 33.91 0.52 1.00
CA VAL A 76 33.04 1.35 1.84
C VAL A 76 33.90 2.15 2.80
N LYS A 77 33.51 3.40 3.05
CA LYS A 77 34.28 4.34 3.86
C LYS A 77 33.41 5.12 4.84
N SER A 78 34.05 5.71 5.83
CA SER A 78 33.37 6.55 6.82
C SER A 78 32.48 7.60 6.14
N GLY A 79 31.21 7.68 6.56
CA GLY A 79 30.19 8.53 5.96
C GLY A 79 29.23 7.80 5.02
N ASP A 80 29.57 6.60 4.56
CA ASP A 80 28.67 5.81 3.71
C ASP A 80 27.42 5.36 4.45
N LYS A 81 26.33 5.26 3.68
CA LYS A 81 25.04 4.72 4.11
C LYS A 81 24.79 3.39 3.43
N ILE A 82 24.73 2.34 4.23
CA ILE A 82 24.45 0.98 3.80
C ILE A 82 23.00 0.64 4.14
N LEU A 83 22.23 0.20 3.16
CA LEU A 83 20.88 -0.32 3.37
C LEU A 83 20.89 -1.81 3.09
N ILE A 84 20.42 -2.61 4.05
CA ILE A 84 20.31 -4.06 3.91
C ILE A 84 18.89 -4.50 4.24
N GLY A 85 18.29 -5.23 3.32
CA GLY A 85 16.93 -5.70 3.49
C GLY A 85 16.58 -6.82 2.53
N PRO A 86 15.29 -7.23 2.52
CA PRO A 86 14.77 -7.93 1.34
C PRO A 86 15.09 -7.10 0.10
N PRO A 87 14.99 -7.67 -1.12
CA PRO A 87 15.15 -6.88 -2.31
C PRO A 87 14.22 -5.68 -2.17
N LEU A 88 14.81 -4.47 -2.10
CA LEU A 88 14.05 -3.27 -2.38
C LEU A 88 13.49 -3.56 -3.75
N SER A 89 12.18 -3.81 -3.81
CA SER A 89 11.54 -4.21 -5.04
C SER A 89 11.95 -3.14 -6.05
N ALA A 90 12.78 -3.52 -7.02
CA ALA A 90 12.75 -2.85 -8.29
C ALA A 90 11.36 -3.19 -8.87
N GLY A 91 10.34 -2.48 -8.38
CA GLY A 91 8.93 -2.50 -8.78
C GLY A 91 8.35 -3.87 -9.17
N GLY A 92 7.92 -4.68 -8.21
CA GLY A 92 7.26 -5.96 -8.51
C GLY A 92 6.22 -6.39 -7.47
N MET A 93 5.23 -7.17 -7.93
CA MET A 93 4.22 -7.80 -7.09
C MET A 93 4.88 -8.81 -6.12
N VAL A 94 4.54 -8.74 -4.83
CA VAL A 94 5.14 -9.59 -3.79
C VAL A 94 4.65 -11.03 -3.89
N ASP A 95 5.53 -12.02 -3.84
CA ASP A 95 5.12 -13.44 -3.79
C ASP A 95 4.32 -13.74 -2.51
N ILE A 96 3.11 -14.29 -2.69
CA ILE A 96 2.20 -14.67 -1.60
C ILE A 96 2.04 -16.18 -1.44
N THR A 97 2.69 -16.98 -2.29
CA THR A 97 2.68 -18.46 -2.24
C THR A 97 2.89 -19.04 -0.84
N PRO A 98 3.85 -18.57 -0.01
CA PRO A 98 4.08 -19.16 1.32
C PRO A 98 3.04 -18.74 2.38
N LYS A 99 2.14 -17.80 2.10
CA LYS A 99 1.14 -17.33 3.06
C LYS A 99 -0.06 -18.26 3.07
N PRO A 100 -0.64 -18.62 4.23
CA PRO A 100 -1.85 -19.44 4.25
C PRO A 100 -3.08 -18.65 3.78
N PHE A 101 -4.07 -19.36 3.23
CA PHE A 101 -5.42 -18.82 3.03
C PHE A 101 -6.03 -18.45 4.39
N SER A 102 -6.78 -17.35 4.40
CA SER A 102 -7.48 -16.86 5.60
C SER A 102 -8.67 -16.04 5.18
N TYR A 103 -9.68 -15.92 6.04
CA TYR A 103 -10.74 -14.94 5.85
C TYR A 103 -10.16 -13.53 5.94
N ARG A 104 -10.57 -12.68 5.00
CA ARG A 104 -10.14 -11.29 4.84
C ARG A 104 -11.37 -10.41 4.71
N GLU A 105 -11.39 -9.33 5.47
CA GLU A 105 -12.37 -8.26 5.28
C GLU A 105 -11.68 -6.92 5.41
N ALA A 106 -12.08 -5.96 4.59
CA ALA A 106 -11.73 -4.57 4.77
C ALA A 106 -12.92 -3.67 4.46
N GLU A 107 -13.10 -2.63 5.26
CA GLU A 107 -14.04 -1.55 5.02
C GLU A 107 -13.27 -0.25 4.82
N ALA A 108 -13.57 0.46 3.74
CA ALA A 108 -13.06 1.79 3.49
C ALA A 108 -14.20 2.78 3.34
N GLU A 109 -13.95 4.03 3.71
CA GLU A 109 -14.90 5.12 3.57
C GLU A 109 -14.25 6.35 2.96
N GLY A 110 -15.08 7.24 2.42
CA GLY A 110 -14.68 8.59 2.05
C GLY A 110 -15.91 9.47 1.86
N VAL A 111 -15.68 10.78 1.73
CA VAL A 111 -16.74 11.78 1.63
C VAL A 111 -16.51 12.64 0.41
N ILE A 112 -17.58 12.93 -0.33
CA ILE A 112 -17.62 13.99 -1.33
C ILE A 112 -18.45 15.14 -0.79
N ARG A 113 -17.87 16.33 -0.74
CA ARG A 113 -18.58 17.57 -0.39
C ARG A 113 -19.36 18.07 -1.59
N LEU A 114 -20.61 18.42 -1.33
CA LEU A 114 -21.56 18.92 -2.33
C LEU A 114 -22.31 20.12 -1.75
N ARG A 115 -22.97 20.88 -2.61
CA ARG A 115 -23.94 21.89 -2.17
C ARG A 115 -25.14 21.21 -1.47
N PRO A 116 -25.72 21.79 -0.41
CA PRO A 116 -26.91 21.24 0.25
C PRO A 116 -28.07 20.99 -0.72
N GLU A 117 -28.24 21.86 -1.72
CA GLU A 117 -29.27 21.74 -2.75
C GLU A 117 -29.06 20.49 -3.62
N THR A 118 -27.80 20.18 -3.94
CA THR A 118 -27.44 18.97 -4.68
C THR A 118 -27.76 17.72 -3.87
N VAL A 119 -27.48 17.72 -2.55
CA VAL A 119 -27.86 16.60 -1.68
C VAL A 119 -29.37 16.39 -1.68
N ARG A 120 -30.17 17.48 -1.62
CA ARG A 120 -31.64 17.39 -1.69
C ARG A 120 -32.10 16.78 -3.02
N LEU A 121 -31.49 17.18 -4.14
CA LEU A 121 -31.80 16.58 -5.45
C LEU A 121 -31.52 15.07 -5.50
N ILE A 122 -30.44 14.62 -4.86
CA ILE A 122 -30.14 13.19 -4.73
C ILE A 122 -31.23 12.49 -3.89
N ALA A 123 -31.57 13.06 -2.73
CA ALA A 123 -32.58 12.51 -1.81
C ALA A 123 -33.97 12.39 -2.47
N GLU A 124 -34.33 13.38 -3.28
CA GLU A 124 -35.60 13.43 -4.01
C GLU A 124 -35.61 12.57 -5.30
N GLY A 125 -34.47 11.98 -5.69
CA GLY A 125 -34.35 11.21 -6.93
C GLY A 125 -34.50 12.04 -8.20
N ARG A 126 -34.15 13.33 -8.15
CA ARG A 126 -34.36 14.32 -9.24
C ARG A 126 -33.09 14.64 -10.04
N VAL A 127 -32.03 13.86 -9.85
CA VAL A 127 -30.82 13.94 -10.65
C VAL A 127 -31.12 13.48 -12.08
N GLU A 128 -30.83 14.32 -13.07
CA GLU A 128 -31.16 14.11 -14.49
C GLU A 128 -30.55 12.81 -15.06
N LYS A 129 -29.37 12.43 -14.57
CA LYS A 129 -28.68 11.19 -14.97
C LYS A 129 -29.30 9.92 -14.38
N GLY A 130 -30.30 10.04 -13.50
CA GLY A 130 -31.00 8.92 -12.88
C GLY A 130 -30.56 8.65 -11.43
N ASN A 131 -30.77 7.41 -10.99
CA ASN A 131 -30.57 7.01 -9.60
C ASN A 131 -29.08 6.96 -9.23
N VAL A 132 -28.65 7.90 -8.37
CA VAL A 132 -27.26 8.02 -7.92
C VAL A 132 -26.84 6.83 -7.05
N HIS A 133 -27.69 6.33 -6.16
CA HIS A 133 -27.36 5.21 -5.28
C HIS A 133 -27.06 3.93 -6.09
N GLU A 134 -27.90 3.62 -7.08
CA GLU A 134 -27.69 2.46 -7.95
C GLU A 134 -26.44 2.60 -8.83
N ALA A 135 -26.23 3.80 -9.40
CA ALA A 135 -25.03 4.08 -10.18
C ALA A 135 -23.75 3.88 -9.36
N VAL A 136 -23.71 4.42 -8.14
CA VAL A 136 -22.58 4.29 -7.20
C VAL A 136 -22.33 2.84 -6.83
N LYS A 137 -23.39 2.08 -6.52
CA LYS A 137 -23.29 0.67 -6.15
C LYS A 137 -22.67 -0.16 -7.27
N ILE A 138 -23.18 -0.02 -8.50
CA ILE A 138 -22.68 -0.75 -9.67
C ILE A 138 -21.22 -0.38 -9.97
N ALA A 139 -20.90 0.92 -9.99
CA ALA A 139 -19.57 1.41 -10.30
C ALA A 139 -18.53 0.95 -9.25
N ALA A 140 -18.86 1.05 -7.96
CA ALA A 140 -17.99 0.60 -6.88
C ALA A 140 -17.74 -0.91 -6.93
N ILE A 141 -18.78 -1.74 -7.13
CA ILE A 141 -18.62 -3.20 -7.26
C ILE A 141 -17.72 -3.57 -8.45
N ASN A 142 -17.88 -2.87 -9.59
CA ASN A 142 -17.03 -3.10 -10.75
C ASN A 142 -15.59 -2.66 -10.49
N ALA A 143 -15.39 -1.52 -9.81
CA ALA A 143 -14.07 -1.05 -9.44
C ALA A 143 -13.35 -2.02 -8.49
N VAL A 144 -14.05 -2.57 -7.49
CA VAL A 144 -13.51 -3.60 -6.59
C VAL A 144 -12.92 -4.76 -7.39
N LYS A 145 -13.68 -5.32 -8.34
CA LYS A 145 -13.23 -6.45 -9.18
C LYS A 145 -12.07 -6.10 -10.12
N SER A 146 -11.97 -4.84 -10.52
CA SER A 146 -10.95 -4.33 -11.45
C SER A 146 -9.69 -3.81 -10.75
N THR A 147 -9.63 -3.82 -9.42
CA THR A 147 -8.48 -3.37 -8.62
C THR A 147 -7.12 -3.86 -9.14
N PRO A 148 -6.90 -5.16 -9.44
CA PRO A 148 -5.60 -5.63 -9.94
C PRO A 148 -5.23 -5.07 -11.33
N SER A 149 -6.20 -4.61 -12.12
CA SER A 149 -5.95 -3.95 -13.41
C SER A 149 -5.67 -2.44 -13.25
N ILE A 150 -6.10 -1.84 -12.14
CA ILE A 150 -5.92 -0.42 -11.83
C ILE A 150 -4.60 -0.19 -11.09
N LEU A 151 -4.27 -1.05 -10.13
CA LEU A 151 -3.10 -0.90 -9.26
C LEU A 151 -2.02 -1.93 -9.61
N PRO A 152 -0.83 -1.51 -10.11
CA PRO A 152 0.13 -2.39 -10.78
C PRO A 152 0.62 -3.61 -9.99
N TYR A 153 0.62 -3.55 -8.66
CA TYR A 153 1.17 -4.60 -7.80
C TYR A 153 0.13 -5.27 -6.90
N CYS A 154 -1.16 -5.00 -7.12
CA CYS A 154 -2.22 -5.74 -6.45
C CYS A 154 -2.38 -7.12 -7.09
N HIS A 155 -2.54 -8.14 -6.25
CA HIS A 155 -2.82 -9.50 -6.71
C HIS A 155 -4.23 -9.59 -7.28
N PRO A 156 -4.48 -10.46 -8.26
CA PRO A 156 -5.84 -10.89 -8.56
C PRO A 156 -6.38 -11.69 -7.36
N ILE A 157 -7.42 -11.17 -6.72
CA ILE A 157 -8.06 -11.77 -5.53
C ILE A 157 -9.44 -12.26 -5.93
N LYS A 158 -9.80 -13.49 -5.53
CA LYS A 158 -11.17 -13.99 -5.66
C LYS A 158 -12.08 -13.30 -4.62
N ILE A 159 -12.75 -12.24 -5.03
CA ILE A 159 -13.71 -11.53 -4.17
C ILE A 159 -14.94 -12.40 -3.91
N THR A 160 -15.31 -12.56 -2.65
CA THR A 160 -16.46 -13.38 -2.24
C THR A 160 -17.67 -12.54 -1.82
N GLY A 161 -17.48 -11.25 -1.52
CA GLY A 161 -18.58 -10.33 -1.20
C GLY A 161 -18.15 -8.88 -1.26
N VAL A 162 -19.08 -8.01 -1.69
CA VAL A 162 -18.91 -6.56 -1.72
C VAL A 162 -20.21 -5.92 -1.26
N ASP A 163 -20.14 -5.12 -0.19
CA ASP A 163 -21.23 -4.25 0.25
C ASP A 163 -20.86 -2.79 -0.04
N VAL A 164 -21.82 -2.03 -0.56
CA VAL A 164 -21.65 -0.59 -0.82
C VAL A 164 -22.76 0.14 -0.10
N ALA A 165 -22.40 1.07 0.77
CA ALA A 165 -23.33 1.94 1.48
C ALA A 165 -23.08 3.40 1.09
N MET A 166 -24.16 4.12 0.84
CA MET A 166 -24.15 5.55 0.54
C MET A 166 -25.04 6.26 1.55
N GLU A 167 -24.48 7.25 2.23
CA GLU A 167 -25.11 8.02 3.29
C GLU A 167 -25.12 9.50 2.89
N LEU A 168 -26.30 10.12 2.85
CA LEU A 168 -26.44 11.55 2.59
C LEU A 168 -26.12 12.33 3.86
N LEU A 169 -25.33 13.38 3.73
CA LEU A 169 -24.95 14.32 4.80
C LEU A 169 -25.50 15.71 4.46
N ASP A 170 -25.57 16.62 5.42
CA ASP A 170 -26.06 18.00 5.19
C ASP A 170 -25.38 18.74 4.03
N SER A 171 -24.10 18.44 3.79
CA SER A 171 -23.31 19.05 2.72
C SER A 171 -22.35 18.04 2.09
N GLY A 172 -22.89 16.89 1.68
CA GLY A 172 -22.13 15.89 0.95
C GLY A 172 -22.74 14.50 0.99
N VAL A 173 -21.94 13.54 0.53
CA VAL A 173 -22.28 12.12 0.53
C VAL A 173 -21.08 11.36 1.08
N ARG A 174 -21.33 10.44 2.01
CA ARG A 174 -20.34 9.45 2.43
C ARG A 174 -20.58 8.15 1.67
N VAL A 175 -19.51 7.56 1.15
CA VAL A 175 -19.52 6.23 0.55
C VAL A 175 -18.67 5.31 1.43
N ARG A 176 -19.22 4.15 1.79
CA ARG A 176 -18.53 3.05 2.47
C ARG A 176 -18.55 1.81 1.58
N VAL A 177 -17.42 1.16 1.42
CA VAL A 177 -17.30 -0.11 0.69
C VAL A 177 -16.62 -1.14 1.56
N THR A 178 -17.29 -2.28 1.73
CA THR A 178 -16.81 -3.41 2.53
C THR A 178 -16.58 -4.60 1.60
N VAL A 179 -15.37 -5.14 1.59
CA VAL A 179 -14.94 -6.22 0.70
C VAL A 179 -14.55 -7.43 1.53
N ARG A 180 -14.96 -8.62 1.08
CA ARG A 180 -14.64 -9.91 1.72
C ARG A 180 -14.02 -10.88 0.74
N SER A 181 -13.09 -11.68 1.25
CA SER A 181 -12.47 -12.78 0.51
C SER A 181 -11.91 -13.86 1.45
N VAL A 182 -11.58 -15.03 0.90
CA VAL A 182 -10.79 -16.06 1.57
C VAL A 182 -9.52 -16.29 0.76
N GLU A 183 -8.46 -15.56 1.10
CA GLU A 183 -7.26 -15.43 0.26
C GLU A 183 -5.96 -15.22 1.08
N GLN A 184 -4.83 -15.36 0.39
CA GLN A 184 -3.48 -15.26 0.98
C GLN A 184 -3.02 -13.81 1.27
N THR A 185 -3.73 -12.82 0.72
CA THR A 185 -3.46 -11.38 0.90
C THR A 185 -4.71 -10.61 1.35
N GLY A 186 -4.56 -9.38 1.83
CA GLY A 186 -5.68 -8.54 2.28
C GLY A 186 -6.47 -7.91 1.14
N VAL A 187 -7.64 -7.32 1.45
CA VAL A 187 -8.57 -6.69 0.50
C VAL A 187 -8.76 -5.19 0.73
N GLU A 188 -7.82 -4.54 1.43
CA GLU A 188 -7.89 -3.11 1.71
C GLU A 188 -7.84 -2.24 0.45
N MET A 189 -7.08 -2.65 -0.56
CA MET A 189 -6.92 -1.90 -1.79
C MET A 189 -8.20 -1.95 -2.62
N GLU A 190 -8.86 -3.10 -2.63
CA GLU A 190 -10.16 -3.29 -3.26
C GLU A 190 -11.21 -2.38 -2.63
N ALA A 191 -11.29 -2.34 -1.29
CA ALA A 191 -12.21 -1.45 -0.59
C ALA A 191 -11.93 0.03 -0.90
N LEU A 192 -10.66 0.45 -0.87
CA LEU A 192 -10.26 1.83 -1.18
C LEU A 192 -10.58 2.22 -2.64
N VAL A 193 -10.32 1.33 -3.59
CA VAL A 193 -10.62 1.56 -5.01
C VAL A 193 -12.14 1.64 -5.23
N GLY A 194 -12.90 0.71 -4.63
CA GLY A 194 -14.37 0.75 -4.66
C GLY A 194 -14.94 2.06 -4.12
N THR A 195 -14.46 2.49 -2.94
CA THR A 195 -14.87 3.77 -2.32
C THR A 195 -14.52 4.97 -3.19
N THR A 196 -13.29 5.00 -3.73
CA THR A 196 -12.81 6.10 -4.58
C THR A 196 -13.66 6.23 -5.84
N VAL A 197 -13.92 5.12 -6.53
CA VAL A 197 -14.75 5.13 -7.74
C VAL A 197 -16.19 5.47 -7.39
N GLY A 198 -16.74 4.97 -6.28
CA GLY A 198 -18.06 5.36 -5.81
C GLY A 198 -18.20 6.88 -5.62
N LEU A 199 -17.21 7.54 -5.02
CA LEU A 199 -17.18 8.99 -4.85
C LEU A 199 -17.06 9.74 -6.19
N LEU A 200 -16.22 9.25 -7.10
CA LEU A 200 -16.12 9.80 -8.45
C LEU A 200 -17.43 9.65 -9.24
N THR A 201 -18.15 8.54 -9.02
CA THR A 201 -19.48 8.32 -9.62
C THR A 201 -20.51 9.28 -9.06
N VAL A 202 -20.52 9.56 -7.75
CA VAL A 202 -21.37 10.63 -7.19
C VAL A 202 -21.07 11.95 -7.92
N TRP A 203 -19.79 12.32 -8.03
CA TRP A 203 -19.40 13.55 -8.72
C TRP A 203 -19.92 13.58 -10.16
N ASP A 204 -19.67 12.54 -10.96
CA ASP A 204 -20.11 12.52 -12.36
C ASP A 204 -21.63 12.63 -12.49
N MET A 205 -22.39 12.01 -11.58
CA MET A 205 -23.85 12.07 -11.56
C MET A 205 -24.38 13.48 -11.29
N VAL A 206 -23.68 14.27 -10.47
CA VAL A 206 -24.17 15.59 -10.01
C VAL A 206 -23.40 16.79 -10.55
N LYS A 207 -22.39 16.56 -11.40
CA LYS A 207 -21.47 17.61 -11.89
C LYS A 207 -22.14 18.84 -12.49
N LYS A 208 -23.35 18.71 -13.03
CA LYS A 208 -24.14 19.84 -13.57
C LYS A 208 -24.57 20.82 -12.48
N TYR A 209 -24.96 20.32 -11.31
CA TYR A 209 -25.51 21.12 -10.20
C TYR A 209 -24.40 21.77 -9.35
N GLU A 210 -23.20 21.22 -9.44
CA GLU A 210 -22.05 21.64 -8.63
C GLU A 210 -21.18 22.71 -9.32
N LYS A 211 -21.33 22.90 -10.63
CA LYS A 211 -20.58 23.91 -11.38
C LYS A 211 -20.97 25.34 -10.99
N ASP A 212 -20.01 26.25 -11.06
CA ASP A 212 -20.27 27.69 -11.11
C ASP A 212 -20.54 28.16 -12.56
N GLU A 213 -20.78 29.46 -12.74
CA GLU A 213 -21.10 30.06 -14.05
C GLU A 213 -19.94 29.92 -15.05
N GLU A 214 -18.70 29.85 -14.56
CA GLU A 214 -17.50 29.61 -15.36
C GLU A 214 -17.19 28.11 -15.57
N GLY A 215 -18.03 27.21 -15.07
CA GLY A 215 -17.91 25.76 -15.25
C GLY A 215 -16.89 25.07 -14.35
N ARG A 216 -16.46 25.73 -13.26
CA ARG A 216 -15.51 25.24 -12.25
C ARG A 216 -16.24 24.59 -11.07
N TYR A 217 -15.48 23.99 -10.15
CA TYR A 217 -16.00 23.34 -8.93
C TYR A 217 -15.39 23.96 -7.65
N PRO A 218 -15.82 25.16 -7.23
CA PRO A 218 -15.20 25.86 -6.10
C PRO A 218 -15.46 25.19 -4.73
N HIS A 219 -16.53 24.40 -4.61
CA HIS A 219 -16.95 23.79 -3.34
C HIS A 219 -16.77 22.27 -3.31
N THR A 220 -16.95 21.62 -4.46
CA THR A 220 -16.95 20.16 -4.61
C THR A 220 -15.56 19.60 -4.45
N ARG A 221 -15.41 18.63 -3.57
CA ARG A 221 -14.14 17.93 -3.35
C ARG A 221 -14.36 16.58 -2.72
N ILE A 222 -13.44 15.66 -2.96
CA ILE A 222 -13.37 14.37 -2.27
C ILE A 222 -12.36 14.48 -1.14
N GLU A 223 -12.74 14.00 0.05
CA GLU A 223 -11.94 14.06 1.27
C GLU A 223 -12.09 12.78 2.11
N TYR A 224 -11.13 12.59 3.03
CA TYR A 224 -11.16 11.54 4.06
C TYR A 224 -11.28 10.09 3.54
N ILE A 225 -10.69 9.77 2.39
CA ILE A 225 -10.59 8.38 1.94
C ILE A 225 -9.66 7.61 2.88
N ARG A 226 -10.18 6.62 3.59
CA ARG A 226 -9.43 5.81 4.55
C ARG A 226 -9.99 4.40 4.73
N VAL A 227 -9.16 3.50 5.23
CA VAL A 227 -9.62 2.21 5.76
C VAL A 227 -10.18 2.43 7.16
N VAL A 228 -11.44 2.03 7.39
CA VAL A 228 -12.13 2.11 8.68
C VAL A 228 -11.83 0.86 9.51
N ARG A 229 -11.89 -0.31 8.89
CA ARG A 229 -11.65 -1.61 9.53
C ARG A 229 -10.92 -2.55 8.57
N LYS A 230 -10.04 -3.38 9.12
CA LYS A 230 -9.45 -4.53 8.42
C LYS A 230 -9.40 -5.72 9.36
N GLU A 231 -9.91 -6.86 8.91
CA GLU A 231 -9.96 -8.10 9.67
C GLU A 231 -9.26 -9.24 8.92
N LYS A 232 -8.54 -10.07 9.66
CA LYS A 232 -7.97 -11.34 9.19
C LYS A 232 -8.34 -12.42 10.21
N ARG A 233 -9.01 -13.48 9.77
CA ARG A 233 -9.29 -14.66 10.61
C ARG A 233 -8.74 -15.92 9.96
N THR A 234 -8.10 -16.78 10.75
CA THR A 234 -7.66 -18.10 10.29
C THR A 234 -8.90 -18.96 10.00
N LEU A 235 -8.82 -19.81 8.99
CA LEU A 235 -9.84 -20.83 8.76
C LEU A 235 -9.66 -21.94 9.79
N GLY A 236 -10.75 -22.33 10.45
CA GLY A 236 -10.77 -23.45 11.40
C GLY A 236 -10.75 -24.80 10.69
#